data_AF-A0A7W0HF18-F1
#
_entry.id   AF-A0A7W0HF18-F1
#
_cell.length_a   1.000
_cell.length_b   1.000
_cell.length_c   1.000
_cell.angle_alpha   90.00
_cell.angle_beta   90.00
_cell.angle_gamma   90.00
#
_symmetry.space_group_name_H-M   'P 1'
#
loop_
_entity.id
_entity.type
_entity.pdbx_description
1 polymer ?
#
loop_
_entity_poly.entity_id
_entity_poly.type
_entity_poly.pdbx_seq_one_letter_code
_entity_poly.pdbx_strand_id
1 'polypeptide(L)' 'MAYEHSCRKAGAEGCGWTARAGSEEELKSKVIEHARRKHGVTNMTDTIYNYLRDTAKR' A
#
# COMPACT_ATOMS: atom_id res chain seq x y z
N MET A 1 -15.90 8.08 3.99
CA MET A 1 -14.51 8.56 3.76
C MET A 1 -13.83 7.55 2.86
N ALA A 2 -13.33 7.94 1.68
CA ALA A 2 -12.61 7.03 0.80
C ALA A 2 -11.13 7.03 1.21
N TYR A 3 -10.59 5.85 1.51
CA TYR A 3 -9.17 5.68 1.80
C TYR A 3 -8.41 5.55 0.48
N GLU A 4 -7.30 6.27 0.33
CA GLU A 4 -6.44 6.21 -0.85
C GLU A 4 -5.00 5.86 -0.42
N HIS A 5 -4.34 5.00 -1.20
CA HIS A 5 -2.92 4.69 -1.06
C HIS A 5 -2.23 4.86 -2.40
N SER A 6 -1.09 5.55 -2.42
CA SER A 6 -0.22 5.65 -3.58
C SER A 6 1.15 5.10 -3.23
N CYS A 7 1.57 4.06 -3.96
CA CYS A 7 2.89 3.45 -3.74
C CYS A 7 4.02 4.45 -4.03
N ARG A 8 3.84 5.32 -5.02
CA ARG A 8 4.78 6.41 -5.30
C ARG A 8 4.94 7.36 -4.10
N LYS A 9 3.83 7.75 -3.46
CA LYS A 9 3.87 8.58 -2.24
C LYS A 9 4.45 7.81 -1.05
N ALA A 10 4.23 6.51 -0.98
CA ALA A 10 4.83 5.63 0.03
C ALA A 10 6.35 5.44 -0.13
N GLY A 11 6.99 6.09 -1.09
CA GLY A 11 8.42 5.94 -1.36
C GLY A 11 8.78 4.68 -2.17
N ALA A 12 7.80 3.98 -2.76
CA ALA A 12 8.07 2.88 -3.68
C ALA A 12 8.49 3.45 -5.04
N GLU A 13 9.78 3.75 -5.16
CA GLU A 13 10.39 4.24 -6.39
C GLU A 13 10.17 3.25 -7.54
N GLY A 14 9.69 3.75 -8.68
CA GLY A 14 9.33 2.92 -9.84
C GLY A 14 7.92 2.30 -9.78
N CYS A 15 7.17 2.42 -8.67
CA CYS A 15 5.79 1.96 -8.59
C CYS A 15 4.78 3.11 -8.69
N GLY A 16 4.07 3.21 -9.81
CA GLY A 16 3.03 4.23 -10.04
C GLY A 16 1.63 3.83 -9.57
N TRP A 17 1.48 2.71 -8.86
CA TRP A 17 0.17 2.17 -8.53
C TRP A 17 -0.52 2.95 -7.41
N THR A 18 -1.84 3.08 -7.54
CA THR A 18 -2.73 3.73 -6.59
C THR A 18 -3.96 2.88 -6.34
N ALA A 19 -4.39 2.76 -5.09
CA ALA A 19 -5.64 2.12 -4.72
C ALA A 19 -6.55 3.06 -3.94
N ARG A 20 -7.85 2.85 -4.14
CA ARG A 20 -8.91 3.45 -3.35
C ARG A 20 -9.77 2.36 -2.72
N ALA A 21 -10.26 2.60 -1.52
CA ALA A 21 -11.10 1.66 -0.78
C ALA A 21 -12.10 2.39 0.13
N GLY A 22 -13.21 1.71 0.42
CA GLY A 22 -14.21 2.21 1.37
C GLY A 22 -13.80 2.08 2.83
N SER A 23 -12.84 1.21 3.12
CA SER A 23 -12.31 0.93 4.46
C SER A 23 -10.80 0.70 4.43
N GLU A 24 -10.18 0.82 5.60
CA GLU A 24 -8.74 0.61 5.77
C GLU A 24 -8.32 -0.85 5.52
N GLU A 25 -9.15 -1.81 5.94
CA GLU A 25 -8.93 -3.24 5.73
C GLU A 25 -8.94 -3.62 4.25
N GLU A 26 -9.86 -3.04 3.48
CA GLU A 26 -9.92 -3.27 2.04
C GLU A 26 -8.72 -2.63 1.32
N LEU A 27 -8.30 -1.43 1.74
CA LEU A 27 -7.09 -0.80 1.22
C LEU A 27 -5.86 -1.67 1.50
N LYS A 28 -5.75 -2.18 2.74
CA LYS A 28 -4.67 -3.04 3.19
C LYS A 28 -4.58 -4.30 2.34
N SER A 29 -5.71 -4.98 2.12
CA SER A 29 -5.77 -6.17 1.28
C SER A 29 -5.29 -5.88 -0.15
N LYS A 30 -5.76 -4.79 -0.77
CA LYS A 30 -5.34 -4.36 -2.12
C LYS A 30 -3.83 -4.07 -2.19
N VAL A 31 -3.26 -3.37 -1.20
CA VAL A 31 -1.83 -3.04 -1.15
C VAL A 31 -0.98 -4.30 -0.97
N ILE A 32 -1.37 -5.20 -0.07
CA ILE A 32 -0.69 -6.49 0.16
C ILE A 32 -0.69 -7.33 -1.12
N GLU A 33 -1.84 -7.45 -1.78
CA GLU A 33 -1.94 -8.20 -3.04
C GLU A 33 -1.03 -7.58 -4.12
N HIS A 34 -1.10 -6.26 -4.29
CA HIS A 34 -0.27 -5.55 -5.25
C HIS A 34 1.22 -5.80 -5.00
N ALA A 35 1.67 -5.62 -3.77
CA ALA A 35 3.07 -5.81 -3.40
C ALA A 35 3.53 -7.27 -3.54
N ARG A 36 2.68 -8.24 -3.20
CA ARG A 36 2.94 -9.67 -3.43
C ARG A 36 3.14 -9.97 -4.92
N ARG A 37 2.22 -9.49 -5.77
CA ARG A 37 2.20 -9.84 -7.20
C ARG A 37 3.19 -9.05 -8.04
N LYS A 38 3.45 -7.78 -7.70
CA LYS A 38 4.30 -6.88 -8.50
C LYS A 38 5.71 -6.74 -7.96
N HIS A 39 5.89 -6.89 -6.65
CA HIS A 39 7.19 -6.71 -6.00
C HIS A 39 7.71 -7.99 -5.33
N GLY A 40 6.97 -9.10 -5.41
CA GLY A 40 7.38 -10.37 -4.79
C GLY A 40 7.43 -10.32 -3.26
N VAL A 41 6.76 -9.35 -2.63
CA VAL A 41 6.78 -9.17 -1.17
C VAL A 41 5.86 -10.21 -0.51
N THR A 42 6.37 -11.42 -0.29
CA THR A 42 5.62 -12.53 0.30
C THR A 42 5.31 -12.31 1.78
N ASN A 43 6.23 -11.68 2.51
CA ASN A 43 6.16 -11.40 3.95
C ASN A 43 5.80 -9.92 4.22
N MET A 44 4.67 -9.47 3.69
CA MET A 44 4.13 -8.16 4.09
C MET A 44 3.60 -8.25 5.54
N THR A 45 4.37 -7.75 6.50
CA THR A 45 3.95 -7.64 7.89
C THR A 45 3.16 -6.36 8.13
N ASP A 46 2.37 -6.32 9.20
CA ASP A 46 1.65 -5.11 9.62
C ASP A 46 2.59 -3.90 9.76
N THR A 47 3.82 -4.12 10.22
CA THR A 47 4.85 -3.09 10.34
C THR A 47 5.19 -2.46 8.99
N ILE A 48 5.40 -3.27 7.95
CA ILE A 48 5.74 -2.76 6.60
C ILE A 48 4.54 -2.02 6.01
N TYR A 49 3.33 -2.56 6.17
CA TYR A 49 2.12 -1.89 5.71
C TYR A 49 1.91 -0.53 6.41
N ASN A 50 2.07 -0.49 7.72
CA ASN A 50 1.94 0.73 8.51
C ASN A 50 3.01 1.76 8.12
N TYR A 51 4.25 1.32 7.87
CA TYR A 51 5.33 2.18 7.38
C TYR A 51 5.01 2.78 5.99
N LEU A 52 4.58 1.95 5.03
CA LEU A 52 4.19 2.41 3.69
C LEU A 52 3.04 3.41 3.76
N ARG A 53 2.07 3.14 4.64
CA ARG A 53 0.92 4.01 4.86
C ARG A 53 1.33 5.35 5.48
N ASP A 54 2.15 5.34 6.52
CA ASP A 54 2.63 6.57 7.17
C ASP A 54 3.42 7.43 6.17
N THR A 55 4.30 6.77 5.40
CA THR A 55 5.08 7.43 4.35
C THR A 55 4.18 8.04 3.27
N ALA A 56 3.09 7.37 2.88
CA ALA A 56 2.13 7.89 1.90
C ALA A 56 1.24 9.05 2.40
N LYS A 57 1.16 9.27 3.73
CA LYS A 57 0.45 10.41 4.33
C LYS A 57 1.33 11.66 4.46
N ARG A 58 2.65 11.51 4.45
CA ARG A 58 3.62 12.61 4.40
C ARG A 58 3.68 13.23 3.00
#